data_AF-A0A939DBX7-F1
#
_entry.id   AF-A0A939DBX7-F1
#
_cell.length_a   1.000
_cell.length_b   1.000
_cell.length_c   1.000
_cell.angle_alpha   90.00
_cell.angle_beta   90.00
_cell.angle_gamma   90.00
#
_symmetry.space_group_name_H-M   'P 1'
#
loop_
_entity.id
_entity.type
_entity.pdbx_description
1 polymer ?
#
loop_
_entity_poly.entity_id
_entity_poly.type
_entity_poly.pdbx_seq_one_letter_code
_entity_poly.pdbx_strand_id
1 'polypeptide(L)'
;MVATLPQRHQLRLEQALGQWSHWDCGVALSGKPAITAVLGPGHSNHSVQVTAPDGRAFVVRLDGVDTDHHGISRQAEWRALKRAHGQRLAPRPCYFNPDLGVLVCAYLPPDARQRQCPADTAHLLRGIHALPGVHFRLDLGERIAHYQRRCEQVAPRHLAELSPFEGPINRVLQWLRDGTDRQVLCHNDLLAANRLYSGGHLWSLDWEYCAMGSRWFDLAVVCSGDDLDDDDTAALLEAYLQRPPGEIDYLYLAHFGLLYRYLELLWFASVSPQATDWPHRLAALDSAARELVNRGNW
;
A
#
# COMPACT_ATOMS: atom_id res chain seq x y z
N MET A 1 -12.77 23.06 11.92
CA MET A 1 -13.24 21.71 11.57
C MET A 1 -12.25 20.64 12.05
N VAL A 2 -12.03 20.57 13.37
CA VAL A 2 -11.19 19.55 14.05
C VAL A 2 -12.08 18.55 14.82
N ALA A 3 -13.33 18.94 15.07
CA ALA A 3 -14.30 18.24 15.92
C ALA A 3 -14.71 16.84 15.43
N THR A 4 -14.34 16.45 14.20
CA THR A 4 -14.61 15.12 13.65
C THR A 4 -13.53 14.09 13.97
N LEU A 5 -12.36 14.50 14.48
CA LEU A 5 -11.29 13.59 14.90
C LEU A 5 -11.40 13.23 16.38
N PRO A 6 -11.08 11.99 16.80
CA PRO A 6 -10.94 11.63 18.21
C PRO A 6 -9.97 12.57 18.95
N GLN A 7 -10.26 12.92 20.21
CA GLN A 7 -9.49 13.90 21.00
C GLN A 7 -7.97 13.62 21.00
N ARG A 8 -7.57 12.36 21.13
CA ARG A 8 -6.17 11.93 21.05
C ARG A 8 -5.50 12.32 19.72
N HIS A 9 -6.23 12.27 18.61
CA HIS A 9 -5.73 12.62 17.28
C HIS A 9 -5.64 14.14 17.09
N GLN A 10 -6.59 14.88 17.68
CA GLN A 10 -6.53 16.35 17.72
C GLN A 10 -5.27 16.84 18.44
N LEU A 11 -4.94 16.27 19.61
CA LEU A 11 -3.74 16.65 20.38
C LEU A 11 -2.44 16.37 19.60
N ARG A 12 -2.32 15.19 18.97
CA ARG A 12 -1.14 14.86 18.14
C ARG A 12 -1.01 15.80 16.94
N LEU A 13 -2.14 16.15 16.30
CA LEU A 13 -2.16 17.12 15.21
C LEU A 13 -1.72 18.50 15.66
N GLU A 14 -2.21 18.98 16.81
CA GLU A 14 -1.81 20.26 17.38
C GLU A 14 -0.32 20.31 17.71
N GLN A 15 0.23 19.21 18.27
CA GLN A 15 1.66 19.07 18.53
C GLN A 15 2.49 19.06 17.24
N ALA A 16 2.05 18.31 16.22
CA ALA A 16 2.70 18.30 14.91
C ALA A 16 2.73 19.69 14.27
N LEU A 17 1.58 20.38 14.28
CA LEU A 17 1.46 21.75 13.81
C LEU A 17 2.25 22.73 14.67
N GLY A 18 2.43 22.48 15.96
CA GLY A 18 3.28 23.29 16.85
C GLY A 18 4.77 23.19 16.51
N GLN A 19 5.18 22.09 15.88
CA GLN A 19 6.56 21.81 15.47
C GLN A 19 6.83 22.19 14.00
N TRP A 20 5.96 23.00 13.39
CA TRP A 20 6.04 23.41 11.98
C TRP A 20 7.39 24.02 11.58
N SER A 21 8.08 24.67 12.50
CA SER A 21 9.40 25.26 12.27
C SER A 21 10.49 24.22 12.01
N HIS A 22 10.27 22.96 12.37
CA HIS A 22 11.16 21.83 12.11
C HIS A 22 10.84 21.09 10.80
N TRP A 23 9.81 21.52 10.06
CA TRP A 23 9.43 20.86 8.81
C TRP A 23 10.41 21.24 7.69
N ASP A 24 11.02 20.23 7.06
CA ASP A 24 11.88 20.38 5.90
C ASP A 24 11.06 20.56 4.60
N CYS A 25 10.54 21.77 4.46
CA CYS A 25 9.78 22.21 3.29
C CYS A 25 10.68 22.78 2.17
N GLY A 26 12.00 22.62 2.27
CA GLY A 26 13.01 23.22 1.36
C GLY A 26 13.26 24.70 1.64
N VAL A 27 12.19 25.48 1.69
CA VAL A 27 12.19 26.86 2.21
C VAL A 27 11.33 26.89 3.48
N ALA A 28 11.84 27.53 4.53
CA ALA A 28 11.12 27.69 5.80
C ALA A 28 9.71 28.30 5.57
N LEU A 29 8.75 27.87 6.38
CA LEU A 29 7.37 28.40 6.30
C LEU A 29 7.31 29.80 6.90
N SER A 30 6.42 30.65 6.38
CA SER A 30 6.17 31.99 6.91
C SER A 30 5.38 31.99 8.23
N GLY A 31 4.81 30.85 8.62
CA GLY A 31 4.09 30.67 9.86
C GLY A 31 3.46 29.29 10.00
N LYS A 32 2.80 29.08 11.14
CA LYS A 32 2.12 27.83 11.48
C LYS A 32 1.01 27.51 10.47
N PRO A 33 1.01 26.30 9.85
CA PRO A 33 -0.09 25.86 9.00
C PRO A 33 -1.40 25.72 9.76
N ALA A 34 -2.50 26.10 9.10
CA ALA A 34 -3.86 25.96 9.59
C ALA A 34 -4.58 24.80 8.89
N ILE A 35 -5.46 24.12 9.60
CA ILE A 35 -6.25 23.01 9.05
C ILE A 35 -7.27 23.55 8.05
N THR A 36 -7.26 23.00 6.84
CA THR A 36 -8.15 23.40 5.76
C THR A 36 -9.19 22.34 5.42
N ALA A 37 -8.82 21.06 5.46
CA ALA A 37 -9.74 19.95 5.23
C ALA A 37 -9.33 18.68 5.98
N VAL A 38 -10.30 17.85 6.34
CA VAL A 38 -10.06 16.44 6.69
C VAL A 38 -10.19 15.66 5.39
N LEU A 39 -9.12 14.96 4.99
CA LEU A 39 -9.15 14.09 3.83
C LEU A 39 -9.82 12.77 4.25
N GLY A 40 -10.55 12.14 3.33
CA GLY A 40 -11.48 11.03 3.62
C GLY A 40 -10.90 9.91 4.49
N PRO A 41 -11.76 9.07 5.09
CA PRO A 41 -11.32 8.06 6.04
C PRO A 41 -10.48 6.99 5.33
N GLY A 42 -9.16 7.03 5.53
CA GLY A 42 -8.32 5.85 5.30
C GLY A 42 -8.65 4.78 6.34
N HIS A 43 -8.46 3.51 6.02
CA HIS A 43 -8.75 2.43 6.96
C HIS A 43 -7.76 2.39 8.13
N SER A 44 -6.50 2.77 7.89
CA SER A 44 -5.41 2.67 8.87
C SER A 44 -4.91 4.02 9.38
N ASN A 45 -5.22 5.11 8.68
CA ASN A 45 -4.65 6.45 8.92
C ASN A 45 -5.69 7.57 8.83
N HIS A 46 -5.46 8.64 9.59
CA HIS A 46 -6.22 9.89 9.48
C HIS A 46 -5.39 10.96 8.77
N SER A 47 -5.86 11.41 7.61
CA SER A 47 -5.16 12.41 6.80
C SER A 47 -5.86 13.76 6.86
N VAL A 48 -5.10 14.81 7.14
CA VAL A 48 -5.61 16.18 7.27
C VAL A 48 -4.82 17.09 6.36
N GLN A 49 -5.51 17.85 5.52
CA GLN A 49 -4.90 18.91 4.73
C GLN A 49 -4.73 20.16 5.59
N VAL A 50 -3.53 20.74 5.52
CA VAL A 50 -3.17 21.98 6.21
C VAL A 50 -2.51 22.94 5.24
N THR A 51 -2.73 24.24 5.42
CA THR A 51 -2.19 25.29 4.55
C THR A 51 -1.43 26.32 5.36
N ALA A 52 -0.20 26.61 4.96
CA ALA A 52 0.63 27.66 5.56
C ALA A 52 0.18 29.06 5.11
N PRO A 53 0.52 30.14 5.85
CA PRO A 53 0.14 31.51 5.46
C PRO A 53 0.69 31.96 4.10
N ASP A 54 1.77 31.34 3.63
CA ASP A 54 2.32 31.57 2.28
C ASP A 54 1.58 30.81 1.16
N GLY A 55 0.48 30.11 1.49
CA GLY A 55 -0.37 29.39 0.55
C GLY A 55 0.06 27.96 0.25
N ARG A 56 1.24 27.50 0.71
CA ARG A 56 1.67 26.11 0.52
C ARG A 56 0.79 25.15 1.32
N ALA A 57 0.40 24.05 0.68
CA ALA A 57 -0.45 23.02 1.29
C ALA A 57 0.34 21.74 1.58
N PHE A 58 -0.08 21.05 2.65
CA PHE A 58 0.53 19.83 3.15
C PHE A 58 -0.55 18.84 3.58
N VAL A 59 -0.20 17.56 3.63
CA VAL A 59 -1.00 16.51 4.27
C VAL A 59 -0.28 16.07 5.53
N VAL A 60 -0.97 16.17 6.67
CA VAL A 60 -0.56 15.56 7.93
C VAL A 60 -1.29 14.23 8.06
N ARG A 61 -0.55 13.13 8.03
CA ARG A 61 -1.04 11.79 8.32
C ARG A 61 -0.78 11.45 9.77
N LEU A 62 -1.82 10.98 10.46
CA LEU A 62 -1.77 10.50 11.83
C LEU A 62 -2.07 9.00 11.85
N ASP A 63 -1.20 8.24 12.50
CA ASP A 63 -1.37 6.79 12.64
C ASP A 63 -2.68 6.47 13.37
N GLY A 64 -3.57 5.72 12.73
CA GLY A 64 -4.83 5.26 13.29
C GLY A 64 -4.76 3.86 13.91
N VAL A 65 -3.75 3.09 13.52
CA VAL A 65 -3.50 1.72 13.96
C VAL A 65 -2.17 1.59 14.72
N ASP A 66 -2.05 0.52 15.49
CA ASP A 66 -0.80 0.13 16.16
C ASP A 66 0.16 -0.49 15.14
N THR A 67 1.32 0.13 14.92
CA THR A 67 2.28 -0.26 13.88
C THR A 67 2.90 -1.64 14.11
N ASP A 68 3.11 -2.03 15.37
CA ASP A 68 3.76 -3.31 15.73
C ASP A 68 2.83 -4.49 15.40
N HIS A 69 1.52 -4.27 15.56
CA HIS A 69 0.49 -5.24 15.23
C HIS A 69 0.15 -5.30 13.74
N HIS A 70 0.60 -4.33 12.94
CA HIS A 70 0.37 -4.30 11.49
C HIS A 70 1.64 -4.49 10.70
N GLY A 71 2.74 -4.91 11.33
CA GLY A 71 4.03 -5.16 10.68
C GLY A 71 4.49 -3.99 9.82
N ILE A 72 4.33 -2.77 10.32
CA ILE A 72 4.69 -1.53 9.64
C ILE A 72 5.98 -1.00 10.26
N SER A 73 6.94 -0.58 9.42
CA SER A 73 8.14 0.12 9.88
C SER A 73 8.12 1.57 9.43
N ARG A 74 7.75 2.48 10.33
CA ARG A 74 7.74 3.93 10.07
C ARG A 74 9.11 4.48 9.68
N GLN A 75 10.19 3.88 10.18
CA GLN A 75 11.55 4.23 9.77
C GLN A 75 11.86 3.78 8.33
N ALA A 76 11.39 2.59 7.93
CA ALA A 76 11.54 2.11 6.56
C ALA A 76 10.73 2.98 5.60
N GLU A 77 9.48 3.28 5.96
CA GLU A 77 8.59 4.20 5.25
C GLU A 77 9.24 5.56 5.02
N TRP A 78 9.75 6.22 6.07
CA TRP A 78 10.40 7.51 5.94
C TRP A 78 11.60 7.49 4.97
N ARG A 79 12.40 6.41 4.99
CA ARG A 79 13.55 6.26 4.10
C ARG A 79 13.12 5.99 2.65
N ALA A 80 12.14 5.13 2.45
CA ALA A 80 11.59 4.82 1.14
C ALA A 80 10.97 6.06 0.50
N LEU A 81 10.13 6.79 1.25
CA LEU A 81 9.44 7.99 0.79
C LEU A 81 10.42 9.10 0.36
N LYS A 82 11.51 9.32 1.12
CA LYS A 82 12.56 10.28 0.72
C LYS A 82 13.24 9.90 -0.59
N ARG A 83 13.52 8.61 -0.79
CA ARG A 83 14.15 8.10 -2.03
C ARG A 83 13.19 8.19 -3.21
N ALA A 84 11.94 7.80 -3.01
CA ALA A 84 10.87 7.91 -4.00
C ALA A 84 10.64 9.37 -4.42
N HIS A 85 10.60 10.29 -3.47
CA HIS A 85 10.52 11.72 -3.76
C HIS A 85 11.70 12.22 -4.61
N GLY A 86 12.93 11.80 -4.29
CA GLY A 86 14.12 12.14 -5.08
C GLY A 86 14.05 11.70 -6.55
N GLN A 87 13.22 10.69 -6.86
CA GLN A 87 12.95 10.21 -8.22
C GLN A 87 11.59 10.65 -8.78
N ARG A 88 10.91 11.60 -8.11
CA ARG A 88 9.56 12.08 -8.46
C ARG A 88 8.51 10.95 -8.51
N LEU A 89 8.61 9.96 -7.65
CA LEU A 89 7.65 8.85 -7.55
C LEU A 89 6.63 9.08 -6.43
N ALA A 90 6.96 9.92 -5.45
CA ALA A 90 6.15 10.18 -4.27
C ALA A 90 6.20 11.67 -3.86
N PRO A 91 5.18 12.19 -3.14
CA PRO A 91 5.18 13.57 -2.65
C PRO A 91 6.38 13.86 -1.75
N ARG A 92 6.75 15.14 -1.61
CA ARG A 92 7.86 15.54 -0.74
C ARG A 92 7.53 15.20 0.71
N PRO A 93 8.29 14.33 1.38
CA PRO A 93 8.23 14.23 2.83
C PRO A 93 8.82 15.48 3.47
N CYS A 94 8.07 16.13 4.36
CA CYS A 94 8.47 17.38 5.02
C CYS A 94 8.81 17.17 6.50
N TYR A 95 8.10 16.28 7.19
CA TYR A 95 8.31 16.07 8.62
C TYR A 95 7.88 14.66 9.03
N PHE A 96 8.57 14.10 10.00
CA PHE A 96 8.30 12.77 10.52
C PHE A 96 8.61 12.72 12.01
N ASN A 97 7.63 12.25 12.79
CA ASN A 97 7.77 12.04 14.22
C ASN A 97 7.09 10.71 14.59
N PRO A 98 7.86 9.62 14.72
CA PRO A 98 7.31 8.30 15.03
C PRO A 98 6.70 8.23 16.43
N ASP A 99 7.25 8.96 17.41
CA ASP A 99 6.71 8.98 18.79
C ASP A 99 5.30 9.58 18.83
N LEU A 100 5.01 10.53 17.94
CA LEU A 100 3.67 11.10 17.75
C LEU A 100 2.83 10.32 16.73
N GLY A 101 3.40 9.35 15.99
CA GLY A 101 2.74 8.70 14.87
C GLY A 101 2.33 9.69 13.78
N VAL A 102 3.23 10.63 13.44
CA VAL A 102 2.97 11.73 12.50
C VAL A 102 3.91 11.65 11.31
N LEU A 103 3.33 11.77 10.11
CA LEU A 103 4.06 12.00 8.86
C LEU A 103 3.44 13.21 8.15
N VAL A 104 4.28 14.12 7.65
CA VAL A 104 3.83 15.29 6.87
C VAL A 104 4.45 15.24 5.49
N CYS A 105 3.62 15.37 4.46
CA CYS A 105 4.05 15.47 3.08
C CYS A 105 3.52 16.75 2.43
N ALA A 106 4.19 17.24 1.37
CA ALA A 106 3.61 18.24 0.49
C ALA A 106 2.31 17.71 -0.12
N TYR A 107 1.28 18.57 -0.18
CA TYR A 107 0.02 18.25 -0.83
C TYR A 107 0.19 18.32 -2.35
N LEU A 108 -0.30 17.30 -3.05
CA LEU A 108 -0.35 17.24 -4.50
C LEU A 108 -1.79 17.55 -4.95
N PRO A 109 -2.05 18.68 -5.63
CA PRO A 109 -3.37 18.98 -6.16
C PRO A 109 -3.75 17.94 -7.23
N PRO A 110 -4.91 17.27 -7.11
CA PRO A 110 -5.32 16.26 -8.09
C PRO A 110 -5.61 16.90 -9.45
N ASP A 111 -5.17 16.24 -10.52
CA ASP A 111 -5.62 16.58 -11.88
C ASP A 111 -7.10 16.24 -12.05
N ALA A 112 -7.79 16.93 -12.98
CA ALA A 112 -9.18 16.63 -13.30
C ALA A 112 -9.37 15.21 -13.86
N ARG A 113 -8.36 14.69 -14.59
CA ARG A 113 -8.35 13.33 -15.13
C ARG A 113 -7.54 12.42 -14.21
N GLN A 114 -8.21 11.48 -13.56
CA GLN A 114 -7.60 10.48 -12.68
C GLN A 114 -7.61 9.05 -13.25
N ARG A 115 -8.04 8.88 -14.52
CA ARG A 115 -8.07 7.55 -15.17
C ARG A 115 -6.65 7.00 -15.26
N GLN A 116 -6.39 5.95 -14.49
CA GLN A 116 -5.13 5.21 -14.42
C GLN A 116 -4.86 4.49 -15.75
N CYS A 117 -3.61 4.52 -16.19
CA CYS A 117 -3.14 3.87 -17.41
C CYS A 117 -2.17 2.74 -17.02
N PRO A 118 -2.33 1.50 -17.53
CA PRO A 118 -1.41 0.39 -17.26
C PRO A 118 0.07 0.74 -17.47
N ALA A 119 0.38 1.47 -18.54
CA ALA A 119 1.75 1.88 -18.85
C ALA A 119 2.34 2.85 -17.80
N ASP A 120 1.56 3.82 -17.32
CA ASP A 120 2.03 4.76 -16.29
C ASP A 120 2.21 4.05 -14.95
N THR A 121 1.30 3.13 -14.60
CA THR A 121 1.44 2.29 -13.40
C THR A 121 2.67 1.40 -13.48
N ALA A 122 2.95 0.80 -14.64
CA ALA A 122 4.16 0.02 -14.88
C ALA A 122 5.44 0.86 -14.74
N HIS A 123 5.45 2.09 -15.27
CA HIS A 123 6.58 3.02 -15.09
C HIS A 123 6.79 3.38 -13.61
N LEU A 124 5.70 3.65 -12.88
CA LEU A 124 5.75 3.93 -11.45
C LEU A 124 6.34 2.75 -10.67
N LEU A 125 5.83 1.53 -10.90
CA LEU A 125 6.34 0.29 -10.29
C LEU A 125 7.82 0.05 -10.60
N ARG A 126 8.25 0.18 -11.86
CA ARG A 126 9.67 0.07 -12.24
C ARG A 126 10.53 1.08 -11.50
N GLY A 127 10.05 2.32 -11.39
CA GLY A 127 10.73 3.38 -10.65
C GLY A 127 10.92 3.00 -9.18
N ILE A 128 9.85 2.50 -8.53
CA ILE A 128 9.86 2.06 -7.14
C ILE A 128 10.84 0.89 -6.94
N HIS A 129 10.75 -0.14 -7.78
CA HIS A 129 11.59 -1.34 -7.69
C HIS A 129 13.08 -1.07 -7.98
N ALA A 130 13.40 0.06 -8.64
CA ALA A 130 14.76 0.50 -8.90
C ALA A 130 15.37 1.33 -7.74
N LEU A 131 14.57 1.72 -6.74
CA LEU A 131 15.06 2.48 -5.60
C LEU A 131 16.01 1.64 -4.73
N PRO A 132 16.97 2.28 -4.02
CA PRO A 132 17.79 1.58 -3.04
C PRO A 132 16.95 0.90 -1.97
N GLY A 133 17.34 -0.32 -1.58
CA GLY A 133 16.61 -1.12 -0.60
C GLY A 133 16.64 -0.58 0.83
N VAL A 134 15.65 -0.98 1.63
CA VAL A 134 15.53 -0.63 3.06
C VAL A 134 15.86 -1.84 3.95
N HIS A 135 15.92 -1.62 5.26
CA HIS A 135 16.26 -2.66 6.24
C HIS A 135 15.08 -3.59 6.58
N PHE A 136 13.87 -3.21 6.18
CA PHE A 136 12.64 -3.93 6.48
C PHE A 136 12.24 -4.84 5.33
N ARG A 137 11.79 -6.06 5.63
CA ARG A 137 11.44 -7.12 4.67
C ARG A 137 10.03 -7.60 4.93
N LEU A 138 9.31 -7.92 3.86
CA LEU A 138 8.02 -8.58 3.96
C LEU A 138 8.21 -10.09 3.77
N ASP A 139 7.89 -10.84 4.82
CA ASP A 139 7.67 -12.28 4.71
C ASP A 139 6.15 -12.53 4.64
N LEU A 140 5.69 -13.01 3.49
CA LEU A 140 4.26 -13.26 3.25
C LEU A 140 3.72 -14.41 4.12
N GLY A 141 4.54 -15.42 4.42
CA GLY A 141 4.15 -16.53 5.28
C GLY A 141 3.96 -16.10 6.72
N GLU A 142 4.92 -15.35 7.27
CA GLU A 142 4.80 -14.77 8.61
C GLU A 142 3.62 -13.80 8.70
N ARG A 143 3.41 -12.99 7.65
CA ARG A 143 2.29 -12.04 7.56
C ARG A 143 0.94 -12.74 7.57
N ILE A 144 0.78 -13.79 6.76
CA ILE A 144 -0.43 -14.60 6.72
C ILE A 144 -0.68 -15.24 8.09
N ALA A 145 0.34 -15.88 8.67
CA ALA A 145 0.23 -16.53 9.98
C ALA A 145 -0.13 -15.53 11.09
N HIS A 146 0.38 -14.30 11.01
CA HIS A 146 0.01 -13.22 11.93
C HIS A 146 -1.48 -12.90 11.85
N TYR A 147 -2.02 -12.65 10.66
CA TYR A 147 -3.44 -12.32 10.53
C TYR A 147 -4.35 -13.51 10.83
N GLN A 148 -3.96 -14.74 10.50
CA GLN A 148 -4.70 -15.95 10.90
C GLN A 148 -4.86 -16.01 12.43
N ARG A 149 -3.78 -15.88 13.19
CA ARG A 149 -3.83 -15.85 14.67
C ARG A 149 -4.71 -14.73 15.20
N ARG A 150 -4.72 -13.57 14.54
CA ARG A 150 -5.61 -12.46 14.92
C ARG A 150 -7.07 -12.82 14.62
N CYS A 151 -7.36 -13.36 13.45
CA CYS A 151 -8.69 -13.78 13.05
C CYS A 151 -9.27 -14.90 13.92
N GLU A 152 -8.44 -15.80 14.47
CA GLU A 152 -8.88 -16.78 15.48
C GLU A 152 -9.59 -16.12 16.66
N GLN A 153 -9.11 -14.94 17.07
CA GLN A 153 -9.63 -14.20 18.22
C GLN A 153 -10.82 -13.31 17.86
N VAL A 154 -10.76 -12.63 16.70
CA VAL A 154 -11.72 -11.55 16.38
C VAL A 154 -12.75 -11.92 15.32
N ALA A 155 -12.48 -12.93 14.48
CA ALA A 155 -13.30 -13.29 13.34
C ALA A 155 -13.22 -14.80 12.98
N PRO A 156 -13.46 -15.72 13.94
CA PRO A 156 -13.25 -17.16 13.71
C PRO A 156 -14.14 -17.75 12.62
N ARG A 157 -15.33 -17.17 12.38
CA ARG A 157 -16.23 -17.59 11.28
C ARG A 157 -15.61 -17.32 9.90
N HIS A 158 -15.13 -16.10 9.70
CA HIS A 158 -14.43 -15.71 8.47
C HIS A 158 -13.17 -16.55 8.25
N LEU A 159 -12.41 -16.83 9.31
CA LEU A 159 -11.25 -17.71 9.22
C LEU A 159 -11.64 -19.14 8.77
N ALA A 160 -12.74 -19.68 9.29
CA ALA A 160 -13.22 -21.00 8.89
C ALA A 160 -13.59 -21.06 7.39
N GLU A 161 -14.18 -20.00 6.84
CA GLU A 161 -14.47 -19.88 5.40
C GLU A 161 -13.20 -19.83 4.53
N LEU A 162 -12.09 -19.37 5.10
CA LEU A 162 -10.78 -19.32 4.44
C LEU A 162 -9.98 -20.64 4.53
N SER A 163 -10.36 -21.56 5.42
CA SER A 163 -9.66 -22.84 5.63
C SER A 163 -9.51 -23.72 4.36
N PRO A 164 -10.45 -23.77 3.40
CA PRO A 164 -10.27 -24.56 2.19
C PRO A 164 -9.09 -24.12 1.33
N PHE A 165 -8.63 -22.87 1.48
CA PHE A 165 -7.53 -22.31 0.71
C PHE A 165 -6.16 -22.53 1.34
N GLU A 166 -6.07 -23.02 2.59
CA GLU A 166 -4.79 -23.22 3.28
C GLU A 166 -3.84 -24.17 2.52
N GLY A 167 -4.35 -25.24 1.94
CA GLY A 167 -3.56 -26.18 1.13
C GLY A 167 -2.93 -25.50 -0.09
N PRO A 168 -3.73 -24.85 -0.96
CA PRO A 168 -3.23 -23.98 -2.03
C PRO A 168 -2.20 -22.95 -1.56
N ILE A 169 -2.50 -22.18 -0.51
CA ILE A 169 -1.64 -21.12 0.01
C ILE A 169 -0.28 -21.67 0.48
N ASN A 170 -0.28 -22.76 1.25
CA ASN A 170 0.94 -23.37 1.76
C ASN A 170 1.85 -23.90 0.64
N ARG A 171 1.27 -24.41 -0.45
CA ARG A 171 2.02 -24.83 -1.63
C ARG A 171 2.67 -23.66 -2.35
N VAL A 172 1.95 -22.55 -2.54
CA VAL A 172 2.54 -21.32 -3.11
C VAL A 172 3.64 -20.76 -2.21
N LEU A 173 3.43 -20.71 -0.88
CA LEU A 173 4.46 -20.29 0.06
C LEU A 173 5.70 -21.19 0.01
N GLN A 174 5.53 -22.51 -0.16
CA GLN A 174 6.66 -23.42 -0.35
C GLN A 174 7.41 -23.11 -1.65
N TRP A 175 6.70 -22.95 -2.77
CA TRP A 175 7.29 -22.58 -4.05
C TRP A 175 8.08 -21.26 -3.99
N LEU A 176 7.60 -20.28 -3.23
CA LEU A 176 8.33 -19.03 -3.00
C LEU A 176 9.64 -19.21 -2.24
N ARG A 177 9.69 -20.12 -1.26
CA ARG A 177 10.93 -20.43 -0.52
C ARG A 177 12.00 -21.07 -1.40
N ASP A 178 11.56 -21.84 -2.40
CA ASP A 178 12.45 -22.51 -3.34
C ASP A 178 12.84 -21.60 -4.53
N GLY A 179 12.17 -20.45 -4.66
CA GLY A 179 12.41 -19.47 -5.72
C GLY A 179 13.68 -18.63 -5.52
N THR A 180 14.18 -18.08 -6.63
CA THR A 180 15.39 -17.22 -6.66
C THR A 180 15.10 -15.77 -7.07
N ASP A 181 13.83 -15.35 -7.06
CA ASP A 181 13.46 -13.99 -7.50
C ASP A 181 14.12 -12.94 -6.61
N ARG A 182 14.62 -11.89 -7.26
CA ARG A 182 15.38 -10.84 -6.60
C ARG A 182 14.44 -10.01 -5.73
N GLN A 183 14.83 -9.84 -4.46
CA GLN A 183 14.16 -8.92 -3.54
C GLN A 183 14.46 -7.46 -3.92
N VAL A 184 13.40 -6.66 -4.10
CA VAL A 184 13.46 -5.22 -4.42
C VAL A 184 12.63 -4.44 -3.40
N LEU A 185 12.78 -3.11 -3.37
CA LEU A 185 11.87 -2.28 -2.56
C LEU A 185 10.50 -2.29 -3.24
N CYS A 186 9.48 -2.78 -2.55
CA CYS A 186 8.10 -2.82 -3.00
C CYS A 186 7.25 -1.82 -2.20
N HIS A 187 6.17 -1.35 -2.81
CA HIS A 187 5.15 -0.54 -2.14
C HIS A 187 4.23 -1.41 -1.26
N ASN A 188 3.92 -2.62 -1.72
CA ASN A 188 3.05 -3.66 -1.16
C ASN A 188 1.56 -3.28 -1.03
N ASP A 189 1.17 -2.08 -1.46
CA ASP A 189 -0.20 -1.58 -1.38
C ASP A 189 -0.48 -0.50 -2.45
N LEU A 190 0.09 -0.65 -3.65
CA LEU A 190 -0.03 0.36 -4.72
C LEU A 190 -1.37 0.24 -5.44
N LEU A 191 -2.48 0.12 -4.73
CA LEU A 191 -3.85 0.11 -5.28
C LEU A 191 -4.19 1.43 -5.97
N ALA A 192 -5.25 1.47 -6.78
CA ALA A 192 -5.70 2.67 -7.47
C ALA A 192 -5.97 3.85 -6.52
N ALA A 193 -6.44 3.57 -5.31
CA ALA A 193 -6.66 4.56 -4.26
C ALA A 193 -5.36 5.23 -3.78
N ASN A 194 -4.22 4.55 -3.92
CA ASN A 194 -2.88 5.01 -3.53
C ASN A 194 -2.07 5.53 -4.72
N ARG A 195 -2.72 5.79 -5.87
CA ARG A 195 -2.11 6.41 -7.04
C ARG A 195 -2.85 7.69 -7.42
N LEU A 196 -2.10 8.75 -7.72
CA LEU A 196 -2.67 10.07 -7.96
C LEU A 196 -2.03 10.75 -9.16
N TYR A 197 -2.82 11.17 -10.14
CA TYR A 197 -2.35 12.11 -11.16
C TYR A 197 -2.34 13.53 -10.60
N SER A 198 -1.18 14.18 -10.67
CA SER A 198 -1.02 15.58 -10.29
C SER A 198 0.05 16.23 -11.17
N GLY A 199 -0.32 17.32 -11.84
CA GLY A 199 0.56 18.03 -12.76
C GLY A 199 0.94 17.21 -14.00
N GLY A 200 0.05 16.32 -14.46
CA GLY A 200 0.28 15.44 -15.60
C GLY A 200 1.20 14.25 -15.30
N HIS A 201 1.47 13.96 -14.03
CA HIS A 201 2.36 12.89 -13.59
C HIS A 201 1.68 11.98 -12.57
N LEU A 202 1.96 10.68 -12.63
CA LEU A 202 1.40 9.69 -11.69
C LEU A 202 2.30 9.53 -10.47
N TRP A 203 1.73 9.76 -9.29
CA TRP A 203 2.41 9.68 -8.00
C TRP A 203 1.90 8.49 -7.17
N SER A 204 2.80 7.89 -6.39
CA SER A 204 2.47 6.92 -5.35
C SER A 204 2.25 7.61 -4.01
N LEU A 205 1.21 7.19 -3.28
CA LEU A 205 0.81 7.67 -1.97
C LEU A 205 0.81 6.50 -0.97
N ASP A 206 0.76 6.81 0.32
CA ASP A 206 0.64 5.85 1.44
C ASP A 206 1.65 4.68 1.44
N TRP A 207 2.88 4.99 1.82
CA TRP A 207 4.01 4.06 1.79
C TRP A 207 4.14 3.19 3.05
N GLU A 208 3.09 3.02 3.84
CA GLU A 208 3.21 2.40 5.16
C GLU A 208 3.55 0.91 5.13
N TYR A 209 3.11 0.20 4.09
CA TYR A 209 3.42 -1.22 3.89
C TYR A 209 4.71 -1.45 3.11
N CYS A 210 5.45 -0.40 2.75
CA CYS A 210 6.66 -0.57 1.94
C CYS A 210 7.71 -1.42 2.65
N ALA A 211 8.29 -2.37 1.91
CA ALA A 211 9.27 -3.30 2.42
C ALA A 211 10.05 -3.92 1.27
N MET A 212 11.19 -4.54 1.59
CA MET A 212 11.87 -5.41 0.63
C MET A 212 11.03 -6.67 0.42
N GLY A 213 10.71 -6.98 -0.84
CA GLY A 213 9.84 -8.09 -1.23
C GLY A 213 10.05 -8.52 -2.68
N SER A 214 9.20 -9.42 -3.15
CA SER A 214 9.10 -9.78 -4.57
C SER A 214 8.34 -8.69 -5.33
N ARG A 215 8.88 -8.28 -6.48
CA ARG A 215 8.19 -7.38 -7.42
C ARG A 215 6.85 -7.92 -7.89
N TRP A 216 6.70 -9.25 -7.92
CA TRP A 216 5.48 -9.91 -8.36
C TRP A 216 4.34 -9.74 -7.37
N PHE A 217 4.64 -9.49 -6.09
CA PHE A 217 3.59 -9.14 -5.13
C PHE A 217 3.01 -7.75 -5.44
N ASP A 218 3.84 -6.75 -5.74
CA ASP A 218 3.36 -5.43 -6.17
C ASP A 218 2.55 -5.49 -7.47
N LEU A 219 3.01 -6.26 -8.46
CA LEU A 219 2.26 -6.50 -9.69
C LEU A 219 0.91 -7.18 -9.41
N ALA A 220 0.89 -8.19 -8.54
CA ALA A 220 -0.33 -8.87 -8.13
C ALA A 220 -1.29 -7.95 -7.37
N VAL A 221 -0.78 -7.09 -6.47
CA VAL A 221 -1.58 -6.09 -5.76
C VAL A 221 -2.30 -5.18 -6.75
N VAL A 222 -1.63 -4.72 -7.81
CA VAL A 222 -2.27 -3.90 -8.85
C VAL A 222 -3.26 -4.71 -9.68
N CYS A 223 -2.81 -5.81 -10.31
CA CYS A 223 -3.67 -6.58 -11.22
C CYS A 223 -4.90 -7.17 -10.52
N SER A 224 -4.70 -7.76 -9.33
CA SER A 224 -5.80 -8.33 -8.56
C SER A 224 -6.55 -7.28 -7.78
N GLY A 225 -5.89 -6.37 -7.08
CA GLY A 225 -6.55 -5.41 -6.20
C GLY A 225 -7.37 -4.35 -6.92
N ASP A 226 -6.98 -3.99 -8.14
CA ASP A 226 -7.75 -3.08 -9.00
C ASP A 226 -8.69 -3.82 -9.96
N ASP A 227 -8.75 -5.16 -9.88
CA ASP A 227 -9.55 -6.02 -10.75
C ASP A 227 -9.32 -5.73 -12.25
N LEU A 228 -8.05 -5.63 -12.67
CA LEU A 228 -7.71 -5.41 -14.07
C LEU A 228 -8.17 -6.59 -14.94
N ASP A 229 -8.64 -6.29 -16.15
CA ASP A 229 -8.93 -7.32 -17.15
C ASP A 229 -7.65 -7.89 -17.78
N ASP A 230 -7.80 -8.91 -18.63
CA ASP A 230 -6.68 -9.60 -19.26
C ASP A 230 -5.85 -8.68 -20.17
N ASP A 231 -6.50 -7.73 -20.86
CA ASP A 231 -5.85 -6.79 -21.77
C ASP A 231 -5.04 -5.75 -21.00
N ASP A 232 -5.61 -5.14 -19.96
CA ASP A 232 -4.93 -4.20 -19.07
C ASP A 232 -3.81 -4.88 -18.27
N THR A 233 -4.02 -6.13 -17.85
CA THR A 233 -2.98 -6.94 -17.20
C THR A 233 -1.82 -7.22 -18.14
N ALA A 234 -2.10 -7.65 -19.37
CA ALA A 234 -1.06 -7.89 -20.38
C ALA A 234 -0.29 -6.60 -20.70
N ALA A 235 -0.99 -5.47 -20.88
CA ALA A 235 -0.39 -4.17 -21.13
C ALA A 235 0.51 -3.70 -19.96
N LEU A 236 0.05 -3.89 -18.72
CA LEU A 236 0.83 -3.57 -17.52
C LEU A 236 2.10 -4.42 -17.46
N LEU A 237 1.99 -5.73 -17.65
CA LEU A 237 3.12 -6.65 -17.60
C LEU A 237 4.12 -6.36 -18.73
N GLU A 238 3.66 -6.13 -19.96
CA GLU A 238 4.53 -5.82 -21.09
C GLU A 238 5.31 -4.52 -20.84
N ALA A 239 4.63 -3.46 -20.40
CA ALA A 239 5.27 -2.20 -20.06
C ALA A 239 6.24 -2.35 -18.88
N TYR A 240 5.90 -3.17 -17.89
CA TYR A 240 6.76 -3.41 -16.73
C TYR A 240 8.00 -4.25 -17.08
N LEU A 241 7.83 -5.32 -17.84
CA LEU A 241 8.89 -6.26 -18.22
C LEU A 241 9.77 -5.73 -19.36
N GLN A 242 9.25 -4.79 -20.16
CA GLN A 242 9.86 -4.30 -21.41
C GLN A 242 10.05 -5.41 -22.44
N ARG A 243 9.12 -6.37 -22.44
CA ARG A 243 8.98 -7.47 -23.38
C ARG A 243 7.58 -8.08 -23.22
N PRO A 244 7.06 -8.80 -24.22
CA PRO A 244 5.84 -9.58 -24.04
C PRO A 244 5.97 -10.54 -22.83
N PRO A 245 4.93 -10.64 -21.97
CA PRO A 245 4.92 -11.59 -20.87
C PRO A 245 4.85 -13.03 -21.40
N GLY A 246 5.61 -13.94 -20.78
CA GLY A 246 5.59 -15.36 -21.08
C GLY A 246 4.81 -16.16 -20.04
N GLU A 247 4.63 -17.45 -20.26
CA GLU A 247 3.87 -18.34 -19.35
C GLU A 247 4.37 -18.28 -17.90
N ILE A 248 5.69 -18.20 -17.71
CA ILE A 248 6.28 -18.11 -16.37
C ILE A 248 5.89 -16.82 -15.65
N ASP A 249 5.79 -15.69 -16.36
CA ASP A 249 5.39 -14.41 -15.78
C ASP A 249 3.95 -14.46 -15.27
N TYR A 250 3.06 -15.05 -16.06
CA TYR A 250 1.67 -15.29 -15.66
C TYR A 250 1.56 -16.27 -14.49
N LEU A 251 2.44 -17.28 -14.41
CA LEU A 251 2.50 -18.17 -13.26
C LEU A 251 2.91 -17.42 -11.98
N TYR A 252 3.96 -16.59 -12.05
CA TYR A 252 4.33 -15.72 -10.94
C TYR A 252 3.16 -14.82 -10.53
N LEU A 253 2.51 -14.16 -11.49
CA LEU A 253 1.38 -13.28 -11.21
C LEU A 253 0.22 -14.05 -10.54
N ALA A 254 -0.15 -15.23 -11.03
CA ALA A 254 -1.22 -16.04 -10.46
C ALA A 254 -0.90 -16.52 -9.03
N HIS A 255 0.34 -16.96 -8.77
CA HIS A 255 0.79 -17.33 -7.42
C HIS A 255 0.69 -16.16 -6.43
N PHE A 256 1.24 -15.00 -6.80
CA PHE A 256 1.19 -13.82 -5.93
C PHE A 256 -0.22 -13.22 -5.83
N GLY A 257 -1.05 -13.36 -6.87
CA GLY A 257 -2.46 -12.97 -6.87
C GLY A 257 -3.28 -13.77 -5.87
N LEU A 258 -3.08 -15.10 -5.82
CA LEU A 258 -3.70 -15.96 -4.82
C LEU A 258 -3.31 -15.51 -3.39
N LEU A 259 -2.01 -15.29 -3.14
CA LEU A 259 -1.53 -14.84 -1.83
C LEU A 259 -2.09 -13.47 -1.45
N TYR A 260 -2.15 -12.53 -2.39
CA TYR A 260 -2.70 -11.20 -2.17
C TYR A 260 -4.18 -11.27 -1.78
N ARG A 261 -5.03 -11.97 -2.55
CA ARG A 261 -6.47 -12.09 -2.24
C ARG A 261 -6.72 -12.74 -0.88
N TYR A 262 -5.93 -13.76 -0.55
CA TYR A 262 -6.04 -14.42 0.75
C TYR A 262 -5.63 -13.49 1.90
N LEU A 263 -4.51 -12.80 1.74
CA LEU A 263 -4.01 -11.82 2.71
C LEU A 263 -4.97 -10.64 2.88
N GLU A 264 -5.58 -10.16 1.80
CA GLU A 264 -6.60 -9.10 1.82
C GLU A 264 -7.81 -9.51 2.68
N LEU A 265 -8.37 -10.70 2.44
CA LEU A 265 -9.50 -11.22 3.21
C LEU A 265 -9.14 -11.41 4.69
N LEU A 266 -7.95 -11.92 4.98
CA LEU A 266 -7.44 -12.01 6.36
C LEU A 266 -7.33 -10.63 7.02
N TRP A 267 -6.79 -9.64 6.31
CA TRP A 267 -6.67 -8.28 6.82
C TRP A 267 -8.05 -7.69 7.15
N PHE A 268 -8.99 -7.76 6.21
CA PHE A 268 -10.35 -7.27 6.41
C PHE A 268 -11.07 -7.98 7.56
N ALA A 269 -10.98 -9.31 7.63
CA ALA A 269 -11.54 -10.09 8.74
C ALA A 269 -10.97 -9.65 10.10
N SER A 270 -9.68 -9.28 10.13
CA SER A 270 -8.97 -8.93 11.37
C SER A 270 -9.15 -7.48 11.84
N VAL A 271 -9.51 -6.56 10.93
CA VAL A 271 -9.60 -5.11 11.19
C VAL A 271 -11.03 -4.63 11.12
N SER A 272 -11.77 -5.01 10.08
CA SER A 272 -13.10 -4.47 9.82
C SER A 272 -13.97 -5.46 9.02
N PRO A 273 -14.35 -6.61 9.60
CA PRO A 273 -15.05 -7.69 8.89
C PRO A 273 -16.39 -7.27 8.27
N GLN A 274 -17.00 -6.19 8.74
CA GLN A 274 -18.28 -5.68 8.24
C GLN A 274 -18.15 -4.65 7.10
N ALA A 275 -16.95 -4.14 6.83
CA ALA A 275 -16.73 -3.10 5.83
C ALA A 275 -16.40 -3.65 4.44
N THR A 276 -16.46 -4.97 4.27
CA THR A 276 -15.99 -5.69 3.10
C THR A 276 -17.14 -6.36 2.40
N ASP A 277 -17.18 -6.30 1.06
CA ASP A 277 -18.00 -7.21 0.26
C ASP A 277 -17.38 -8.62 0.30
N TRP A 278 -17.59 -9.29 1.43
CA TRP A 278 -17.00 -10.59 1.71
C TRP A 278 -17.35 -11.65 0.67
N PRO A 279 -18.62 -11.83 0.25
CA PRO A 279 -18.97 -12.84 -0.76
C PRO A 279 -18.26 -12.61 -2.09
N HIS A 280 -18.17 -11.35 -2.55
CA HIS A 280 -17.50 -11.02 -3.80
C HIS A 280 -16.00 -11.36 -3.74
N ARG A 281 -15.32 -10.92 -2.67
CA ARG A 281 -13.88 -11.17 -2.51
C ARG A 281 -13.55 -12.64 -2.29
N LEU A 282 -14.39 -13.38 -1.57
CA LEU A 282 -14.24 -14.83 -1.40
C LEU A 282 -14.38 -15.56 -2.74
N ALA A 283 -15.32 -15.14 -3.60
CA ALA A 283 -15.46 -15.67 -4.94
C ALA A 283 -14.24 -15.35 -5.83
N ALA A 284 -13.66 -14.16 -5.70
CA ALA A 284 -12.42 -13.80 -6.40
C ALA A 284 -11.22 -14.66 -5.95
N LEU A 285 -11.07 -14.90 -4.63
CA LEU A 285 -10.06 -15.82 -4.09
C LEU A 285 -10.24 -17.24 -4.64
N ASP A 286 -11.48 -17.72 -4.68
CA ASP A 286 -11.80 -19.05 -5.21
C ASP A 286 -11.49 -19.17 -6.70
N SER A 287 -11.81 -18.15 -7.49
CA SER A 287 -11.43 -18.08 -8.91
C SER A 287 -9.90 -18.17 -9.08
N ALA A 288 -9.13 -17.40 -8.32
CA ALA A 288 -7.67 -17.42 -8.36
C ALA A 288 -7.10 -18.80 -7.98
N ALA A 289 -7.70 -19.47 -6.99
CA ALA A 289 -7.31 -20.82 -6.60
C ALA A 289 -7.58 -21.85 -7.72
N ARG A 290 -8.76 -21.78 -8.36
CA ARG A 290 -9.11 -22.67 -9.50
C ARG A 290 -8.25 -22.41 -10.72
N GLU A 291 -7.90 -21.16 -11.00
CA GLU A 291 -7.03 -20.81 -12.13
C GLU A 291 -5.70 -21.55 -12.06
N LEU A 292 -5.07 -21.53 -10.88
CA LEU A 292 -3.84 -22.29 -10.66
C LEU A 292 -4.08 -23.79 -10.92
N VAL A 293 -5.25 -24.33 -10.53
CA VAL A 293 -5.60 -25.77 -10.72
C VAL A 293 -5.61 -26.12 -12.19
N ASN A 294 -6.24 -25.27 -13.00
CA ASN A 294 -6.33 -25.46 -14.43
C ASN A 294 -4.99 -25.31 -15.15
N ARG A 295 -4.06 -24.50 -14.60
CA ARG A 295 -2.71 -24.32 -15.16
C ARG A 295 -1.78 -25.53 -14.94
N GLY A 296 -2.24 -26.60 -14.29
CA GLY A 296 -1.48 -27.84 -14.11
C GLY A 296 -0.28 -27.72 -13.16
N ASN A 297 -0.20 -26.63 -12.40
CA ASN A 297 0.91 -26.36 -11.47
C ASN A 297 0.59 -26.86 -10.05
N TRP A 298 0.07 -28.09 -9.94
CA TRP A 298 -0.26 -28.75 -8.68
C TRP A 298 0.12 -30.21 -8.62
#